data_AF-A0AAW1RD75-F1
#
_entry.id   AF-A0AAW1RD75-F1
#
_cell.length_a   1.000
_cell.length_b   1.000
_cell.length_c   1.000
_cell.angle_alpha   90.00
_cell.angle_beta   90.00
_cell.angle_gamma   90.00
#
_symmetry.space_group_name_H-M   'P 1'
#
loop_
_entity.id
_entity.type
_entity.pdbx_description
1 polymer ?
#
loop_
_entity_poly.entity_id
_entity_poly.type
_entity_poly.pdbx_seq_one_letter_code
_entity_poly.pdbx_strand_id
1 'polypeptide(L)'
;MFRQTVHSLLTAGWRGPVVVLDNSSGHETSADDSLLRSGVEVLRTTGSLNFAQLQNVAASIAVERGLEYFFCAHPGVLVLGPDANTSFAAAAERCVERWDASQPDWGLIFFGSDRLMAVRVKAAADVHWDVFVPQYRADCDFYQSLKVSGWGLLHCDAGRIVSAWQKLEVPYGNHTAAAAVLDEHARAGVADGYAISAARAAARSPEAKVAWAMQMRTSIEYYQYKWRMDECDMPDGHLPWQAE
;
A
#
# COMPACT_ATOMS: atom_id res chain seq x y z
N MET A 1 -4.88 -7.37 -12.37
CA MET A 1 -4.52 -7.02 -10.98
C MET A 1 -4.98 -5.62 -10.63
N PHE A 2 -4.44 -4.56 -11.23
CA PHE A 2 -4.78 -3.18 -10.86
C PHE A 2 -6.29 -2.85 -10.91
N ARG A 3 -6.96 -3.15 -12.03
CA ARG A 3 -8.43 -2.98 -12.17
C ARG A 3 -9.23 -3.67 -11.06
N GLN A 4 -8.77 -4.84 -10.63
CA GLN A 4 -9.44 -5.62 -9.60
C GLN A 4 -9.31 -4.97 -8.22
N THR A 5 -8.16 -4.35 -7.93
CA THR A 5 -7.98 -3.55 -6.71
C THR A 5 -8.92 -2.35 -6.70
N VAL A 6 -8.97 -1.59 -7.80
CA VAL A 6 -9.89 -0.45 -7.90
C VAL A 6 -11.35 -0.90 -7.73
N HIS A 7 -11.76 -1.97 -8.43
CA HIS A 7 -13.09 -2.53 -8.26
C HIS A 7 -13.36 -2.94 -6.81
N SER A 8 -12.42 -3.65 -6.18
CA SER A 8 -12.53 -4.07 -4.79
C SER A 8 -12.70 -2.89 -3.83
N LEU A 9 -11.93 -1.80 -4.00
CA LEU A 9 -12.01 -0.61 -3.15
C LEU A 9 -13.39 0.07 -3.31
N LEU A 10 -13.84 0.25 -4.55
CA LEU A 10 -15.14 0.85 -4.84
C LEU A 10 -16.28 0.02 -4.25
N THR A 11 -16.25 -1.31 -4.42
CA THR A 11 -17.26 -2.20 -3.86
C THR A 11 -17.19 -2.28 -2.33
N ALA A 12 -16.03 -2.08 -1.74
CA ALA A 12 -15.86 -2.00 -0.30
C ALA A 12 -16.31 -0.65 0.30
N GLY A 13 -16.97 0.18 -0.50
CA GLY A 13 -17.68 1.38 -0.06
C GLY A 13 -16.87 2.66 -0.09
N TRP A 14 -15.71 2.68 -0.77
CA TRP A 14 -14.92 3.89 -0.91
C TRP A 14 -15.67 4.95 -1.73
N ARG A 15 -15.96 6.10 -1.12
CA ARG A 15 -16.73 7.20 -1.76
C ARG A 15 -15.90 8.43 -2.08
N GLY A 16 -14.71 8.56 -1.49
CA GLY A 16 -13.77 9.62 -1.84
C GLY A 16 -13.12 9.41 -3.21
N PRO A 17 -12.47 10.43 -3.78
CA PRO A 17 -11.70 10.29 -5.01
C PRO A 17 -10.64 9.20 -4.87
N VAL A 18 -10.66 8.22 -5.77
CA VAL A 18 -9.59 7.23 -5.90
C VAL A 18 -8.60 7.77 -6.91
N VAL A 19 -7.39 8.08 -6.45
CA VAL A 19 -6.31 8.60 -7.28
C VAL A 19 -5.33 7.48 -7.58
N VAL A 20 -4.97 7.35 -8.86
CA VAL A 20 -4.02 6.36 -9.36
C VAL A 20 -2.80 7.08 -9.89
N LEU A 21 -1.64 6.80 -9.31
CA LEU A 21 -0.36 7.28 -9.82
C LEU A 21 0.18 6.28 -10.85
N ASP A 22 0.07 6.63 -12.13
CA ASP A 22 0.51 5.79 -13.24
C ASP A 22 2.01 5.96 -13.52
N ASN A 23 2.78 5.19 -12.75
CA ASN A 23 4.24 5.10 -12.84
C ASN A 23 4.73 4.00 -13.81
N SER A 24 3.84 3.49 -14.68
CA SER A 24 4.22 2.50 -15.70
C SER A 24 4.98 3.16 -16.86
N SER A 25 5.93 2.46 -17.47
CA SER A 25 6.79 3.00 -18.53
C SER A 25 6.03 3.48 -19.77
N GLY A 26 4.84 2.93 -20.02
CA GLY A 26 3.97 3.30 -21.14
C GLY A 26 2.72 4.07 -20.75
N HIS A 27 2.56 4.44 -19.47
CA HIS A 27 1.31 4.97 -18.92
C HIS A 27 0.07 4.12 -19.30
N GLU A 28 0.23 2.81 -19.14
CA GLU A 28 -0.76 1.79 -19.52
C GLU A 28 -2.09 2.01 -18.79
N THR A 29 -2.03 2.45 -17.53
CA THR A 29 -3.20 2.72 -16.70
C THR A 29 -3.98 3.93 -17.20
N SER A 30 -3.27 4.92 -17.72
CA SER A 30 -3.85 6.13 -18.30
C SER A 30 -4.45 5.90 -19.69
N ALA A 31 -4.14 4.79 -20.35
CA ALA A 31 -4.71 4.38 -21.62
C ALA A 31 -5.91 3.43 -21.45
N ASP A 32 -6.30 3.14 -20.21
CA ASP A 32 -7.32 2.17 -19.87
C ASP A 32 -8.72 2.82 -19.75
N ASP A 33 -9.44 2.91 -20.86
CA ASP A 33 -10.78 3.50 -20.88
C ASP A 33 -11.77 2.84 -19.90
N SER A 34 -11.62 1.54 -19.63
CA SER A 34 -12.49 0.85 -18.68
C SER A 34 -12.25 1.31 -17.26
N LEU A 35 -11.00 1.59 -16.91
CA LEU A 35 -10.63 2.10 -15.61
C LEU A 35 -11.08 3.56 -15.47
N LEU A 36 -10.86 4.40 -16.48
CA LEU A 36 -11.30 5.81 -16.47
C LEU A 36 -12.81 5.93 -16.28
N ARG A 37 -13.60 5.04 -16.90
CA ARG A 37 -15.06 4.99 -16.71
C ARG A 37 -15.51 4.58 -15.30
N SER A 38 -14.62 4.03 -14.46
CA SER A 38 -14.94 3.68 -13.08
C SER A 38 -14.94 4.87 -12.11
N GLY A 39 -14.61 6.07 -12.60
CA GLY A 39 -14.62 7.30 -11.81
C GLY A 39 -13.35 7.56 -11.02
N VAL A 40 -12.27 6.82 -11.29
CA VAL A 40 -10.95 7.08 -10.70
C VAL A 40 -10.23 8.19 -11.45
N GLU A 41 -9.44 8.96 -10.72
CA GLU A 41 -8.52 9.95 -11.28
C GLU A 41 -7.18 9.25 -11.55
N VAL A 42 -6.63 9.42 -12.76
CA VAL A 42 -5.31 8.87 -13.11
C VAL A 42 -4.34 10.01 -13.36
N LEU A 43 -3.26 10.04 -12.58
CA LEU A 43 -2.18 11.01 -12.67
C LEU A 43 -0.92 10.32 -13.19
N ARG A 44 -0.33 10.85 -14.26
CA ARG A 44 0.91 10.33 -14.83
C ARG A 44 2.11 10.92 -14.10
N THR A 45 3.09 10.07 -13.82
CA THR A 45 4.39 10.54 -13.34
C THR A 45 5.25 11.03 -14.50
N THR A 46 6.14 11.97 -14.25
CA THR A 46 7.15 12.41 -15.22
C THR A 46 8.33 11.45 -15.20
N GLY A 47 8.19 10.32 -15.91
CA GLY A 47 9.17 9.24 -15.95
C GLY A 47 8.95 8.19 -14.87
N SER A 48 9.93 7.29 -14.72
CA SER A 48 9.85 6.19 -13.75
C SER A 48 10.42 6.63 -12.41
N LEU A 49 9.53 6.86 -11.46
CA LEU A 49 9.87 7.16 -10.07
C LEU A 49 10.16 5.88 -9.30
N ASN A 50 11.11 5.94 -8.37
CA ASN A 50 11.27 4.86 -7.39
C ASN A 50 10.13 4.89 -6.35
N PHE A 51 10.09 3.91 -5.46
CA PHE A 51 9.00 3.78 -4.50
C PHE A 51 8.92 4.97 -3.54
N ALA A 52 10.04 5.37 -2.93
CA ALA A 52 10.09 6.51 -2.01
C ALA A 52 9.63 7.82 -2.68
N GLN A 53 10.08 8.06 -3.92
CA GLN A 53 9.65 9.21 -4.73
C GLN A 53 8.14 9.17 -5.01
N LEU A 54 7.58 7.99 -5.31
CA LEU A 54 6.16 7.84 -5.58
C LEU A 54 5.30 8.11 -4.33
N GLN A 55 5.74 7.64 -3.15
CA GLN A 55 5.06 7.95 -1.89
C GLN A 55 5.08 9.44 -1.59
N ASN A 56 6.22 10.11 -1.81
CA ASN A 56 6.33 11.56 -1.64
C ASN A 56 5.44 12.33 -2.61
N VAL A 57 5.23 11.86 -3.85
CA VAL A 57 4.25 12.45 -4.78
C VAL A 57 2.83 12.32 -4.25
N ALA A 58 2.45 11.13 -3.74
CA ALA A 58 1.13 10.93 -3.13
C ALA A 58 0.90 11.87 -1.93
N ALA A 59 1.90 12.01 -1.06
CA ALA A 59 1.86 12.93 0.07
C ALA A 59 1.73 14.40 -0.38
N SER A 60 2.50 14.83 -1.39
CA SER A 60 2.42 16.19 -1.94
C SER A 60 1.03 16.50 -2.48
N ILE A 61 0.41 15.57 -3.20
CA ILE A 61 -0.96 15.74 -3.71
C ILE A 61 -1.94 15.91 -2.55
N ALA A 62 -1.79 15.14 -1.48
CA ALA A 62 -2.66 15.24 -0.31
C ALA A 62 -2.48 16.58 0.43
N VAL A 63 -1.25 17.08 0.55
CA VAL A 63 -0.93 18.42 1.07
C VAL A 63 -1.58 19.51 0.21
N GLU A 64 -1.39 19.46 -1.12
CA GLU A 64 -1.95 20.43 -2.07
C GLU A 64 -3.48 20.47 -2.05
N ARG A 65 -4.12 19.32 -1.82
CA ARG A 65 -5.58 19.18 -1.69
C ARG A 65 -6.11 19.56 -0.30
N GLY A 66 -5.24 19.90 0.66
CA GLY A 66 -5.65 20.25 2.01
C GLY A 66 -6.33 19.10 2.77
N LEU A 67 -5.93 17.85 2.48
CA LEU A 67 -6.48 16.68 3.18
C LEU A 67 -5.87 16.57 4.58
N GLU A 68 -6.63 16.05 5.54
CA GLU A 68 -6.11 15.74 6.88
C GLU A 68 -5.32 14.41 6.89
N TYR A 69 -5.80 13.46 6.11
CA TYR A 69 -5.19 12.16 5.86
C TYR A 69 -5.64 11.61 4.51
N PHE A 70 -4.92 10.61 4.02
CA PHE A 70 -5.30 9.85 2.83
C PHE A 70 -5.05 8.36 3.05
N PHE A 71 -5.74 7.51 2.28
CA PHE A 71 -5.48 6.08 2.31
C PHE A 71 -4.56 5.70 1.15
N CYS A 72 -3.50 4.96 1.45
CA CYS A 72 -2.55 4.46 0.48
C CYS A 72 -2.68 2.93 0.40
N ALA A 73 -2.91 2.42 -0.81
CA ALA A 73 -3.09 1.00 -1.07
C ALA A 73 -2.05 0.50 -2.08
N HIS A 74 -1.51 -0.70 -1.85
CA HIS A 74 -0.70 -1.38 -2.85
C HIS A 74 -1.57 -1.82 -4.06
N PRO A 75 -1.01 -1.85 -5.27
CA PRO A 75 -1.68 -2.50 -6.39
C PRO A 75 -1.79 -4.01 -6.13
N GLY A 76 -2.92 -4.61 -6.51
CA GLY A 76 -3.18 -6.03 -6.29
C GLY A 76 -3.77 -6.37 -4.92
N VAL A 77 -4.19 -5.39 -4.12
CA VAL A 77 -4.90 -5.63 -2.86
C VAL A 77 -6.40 -5.82 -3.12
N LEU A 78 -7.03 -6.73 -2.37
CA LEU A 78 -8.48 -6.87 -2.27
C LEU A 78 -8.91 -6.69 -0.82
N VAL A 79 -10.03 -6.02 -0.65
CA VAL A 79 -10.60 -5.65 0.64
C VAL A 79 -12.04 -6.13 0.76
N LEU A 80 -12.41 -6.56 1.97
CA LEU A 80 -13.78 -6.92 2.33
C LEU A 80 -14.06 -6.40 3.73
N GLY A 81 -15.25 -5.82 3.94
CA GLY A 81 -15.67 -5.34 5.26
C GLY A 81 -15.76 -6.46 6.31
N PRO A 82 -15.91 -6.11 7.60
CA PRO A 82 -15.90 -7.10 8.68
C PRO A 82 -17.14 -8.02 8.64
N ASP A 83 -18.27 -7.52 8.13
CA ASP A 83 -19.53 -8.26 8.04
C ASP A 83 -20.38 -7.79 6.85
N ALA A 84 -21.52 -8.43 6.63
CA ALA A 84 -22.41 -8.15 5.50
C ALA A 84 -23.08 -6.77 5.53
N ASN A 85 -23.12 -6.11 6.71
CA ASN A 85 -23.81 -4.83 6.91
C ASN A 85 -22.83 -3.66 7.00
N THR A 86 -21.54 -3.93 7.17
CA THR A 86 -20.50 -2.93 7.34
C THR A 86 -19.52 -2.99 6.18
N SER A 87 -19.45 -1.91 5.41
CA SER A 87 -18.41 -1.77 4.38
C SER A 87 -17.03 -1.58 5.02
N PHE A 88 -15.98 -2.01 4.32
CA PHE A 88 -14.60 -1.79 4.77
C PHE A 88 -14.33 -0.29 4.98
N ALA A 89 -14.77 0.55 4.03
CA ALA A 89 -14.58 2.00 4.10
C ALA A 89 -15.15 2.60 5.39
N ALA A 90 -16.39 2.25 5.73
CA ALA A 90 -17.03 2.75 6.94
C ALA A 90 -16.34 2.23 8.21
N ALA A 91 -15.81 1.00 8.21
CA ALA A 91 -15.04 0.48 9.34
C ALA A 91 -13.68 1.19 9.49
N ALA A 92 -13.01 1.47 8.37
CA ALA A 92 -11.73 2.16 8.34
C ALA A 92 -11.86 3.62 8.81
N GLU A 93 -12.84 4.36 8.30
CA GLU A 93 -13.13 5.75 8.72
C GLU A 93 -13.44 5.83 10.22
N ARG A 94 -14.32 4.96 10.73
CA ARG A 94 -14.58 4.90 12.18
C ARG A 94 -13.33 4.62 13.00
N CYS A 95 -12.37 3.88 12.45
CA CYS A 95 -11.13 3.62 13.16
C CYS A 95 -10.23 4.86 13.20
N VAL A 96 -10.15 5.61 12.10
CA VAL A 96 -9.44 6.89 12.06
C VAL A 96 -10.06 7.86 13.06
N GLU A 97 -11.39 8.00 13.08
CA GLU A 97 -12.10 8.87 14.05
C GLU A 97 -11.79 8.52 15.51
N ARG A 98 -11.71 7.22 15.84
CA ARG A 98 -11.33 6.78 17.20
C ARG A 98 -9.91 7.17 17.55
N TRP A 99 -8.97 7.03 16.62
CA TRP A 99 -7.58 7.41 16.86
C TRP A 99 -7.41 8.93 16.90
N ASP A 100 -8.13 9.68 16.08
CA ASP A 100 -8.18 11.14 16.16
C ASP A 100 -8.65 11.63 17.54
N ALA A 101 -9.64 10.96 18.14
CA ALA A 101 -10.15 11.32 19.45
C ALA A 101 -9.24 10.93 20.62
N SER A 102 -8.42 9.87 20.47
CA SER A 102 -7.66 9.28 21.60
C SER A 102 -6.15 9.46 21.52
N GLN A 103 -5.58 9.51 20.31
CA GLN A 103 -4.15 9.65 20.03
C GLN A 103 -3.97 10.48 18.73
N PRO A 104 -4.27 11.80 18.75
CA PRO A 104 -4.29 12.62 17.53
C PRO A 104 -2.94 12.72 16.82
N ASP A 105 -1.83 12.49 17.52
CA ASP A 105 -0.46 12.52 17.00
C ASP A 105 -0.05 11.22 16.27
N TRP A 106 -0.99 10.56 15.59
CA TRP A 106 -0.67 9.41 14.75
C TRP A 106 -0.14 9.85 13.38
N GLY A 107 0.86 9.11 12.88
CA GLY A 107 1.41 9.27 11.54
C GLY A 107 0.86 8.25 10.56
N LEU A 108 0.69 7.00 11.01
CA LEU A 108 0.15 5.91 10.22
C LEU A 108 -0.87 5.10 11.00
N ILE A 109 -1.89 4.62 10.30
CA ILE A 109 -2.80 3.57 10.76
C ILE A 109 -2.76 2.44 9.74
N PHE A 110 -2.28 1.27 10.15
CA PHE A 110 -2.26 0.06 9.34
C PHE A 110 -3.60 -0.67 9.41
N PHE A 111 -4.11 -1.14 8.27
CA PHE A 111 -5.30 -2.00 8.21
C PHE A 111 -4.98 -3.45 7.79
N GLY A 112 -3.77 -3.69 7.30
CA GLY A 112 -3.34 -4.99 6.79
C GLY A 112 -1.85 -4.99 6.48
N SER A 113 -1.03 -4.60 7.46
CA SER A 113 0.37 -4.19 7.27
C SER A 113 0.46 -3.03 6.26
N ASP A 114 1.48 -2.98 5.41
CA ASP A 114 1.67 -1.93 4.40
C ASP A 114 0.70 -1.99 3.21
N ARG A 115 -0.03 -3.10 3.02
CA ARG A 115 -0.97 -3.28 1.91
C ARG A 115 -2.02 -2.18 1.79
N LEU A 116 -2.52 -1.71 2.92
CA LEU A 116 -3.45 -0.58 3.02
C LEU A 116 -3.24 0.12 4.35
N MET A 117 -2.99 1.42 4.27
CA MET A 117 -2.76 2.28 5.43
C MET A 117 -3.44 3.63 5.25
N ALA A 118 -3.82 4.26 6.36
CA ALA A 118 -4.07 5.70 6.38
C ALA A 118 -2.79 6.44 6.77
N VAL A 119 -2.50 7.52 6.06
CA VAL A 119 -1.33 8.38 6.26
C VAL A 119 -1.80 9.75 6.67
N ARG A 120 -1.34 10.23 7.82
CA ARG A 120 -1.61 11.60 8.27
C ARG A 120 -0.83 12.57 7.40
N VAL A 121 -1.52 13.52 6.78
CA VAL A 121 -0.87 14.50 5.88
C VAL A 121 0.15 15.35 6.64
N LYS A 122 -0.18 15.79 7.86
CA LYS A 122 0.77 16.53 8.72
C LYS A 122 2.05 15.72 9.01
N ALA A 123 1.93 14.42 9.23
CA ALA A 123 3.07 13.56 9.48
C ALA A 123 3.92 13.35 8.22
N ALA A 124 3.28 13.14 7.07
CA ALA A 124 3.96 13.00 5.78
C ALA A 124 4.58 14.32 5.25
N ALA A 125 4.14 15.47 5.77
CA ALA A 125 4.76 16.77 5.49
C ALA A 125 5.95 17.07 6.43
N ASP A 126 5.94 16.52 7.64
CA ASP A 126 7.01 16.64 8.63
C ASP A 126 8.16 15.67 8.32
N VAL A 127 7.81 14.43 8.00
CA VAL A 127 8.73 13.35 7.65
C VAL A 127 8.41 12.89 6.24
N HIS A 128 9.43 12.78 5.38
CA HIS A 128 9.30 12.28 4.01
C HIS A 128 9.92 10.89 3.88
N TRP A 129 9.49 10.11 2.89
CA TRP A 129 10.23 8.91 2.51
C TRP A 129 11.61 9.32 1.97
N ASP A 130 12.67 8.75 2.53
CA ASP A 130 14.05 9.04 2.11
C ASP A 130 14.31 8.46 0.72
N VAL A 131 14.54 9.34 -0.26
CA VAL A 131 14.77 8.92 -1.66
C VAL A 131 16.07 8.15 -1.87
N PHE A 132 16.97 8.15 -0.89
CA PHE A 132 18.17 7.30 -0.85
C PHE A 132 17.89 5.88 -0.35
N VAL A 133 16.67 5.63 0.13
CA VAL A 133 16.11 4.29 0.39
C VAL A 133 15.04 4.02 -0.67
N PRO A 134 15.42 3.76 -1.93
CA PRO A 134 14.52 3.90 -3.08
C PRO A 134 13.42 2.83 -3.15
N GLN A 135 13.54 1.72 -2.41
CA GLN A 135 12.65 0.56 -2.59
C GLN A 135 12.49 -0.28 -1.32
N TYR A 136 13.16 -1.44 -1.20
CA TYR A 136 13.08 -2.21 0.05
C TYR A 136 13.62 -1.42 1.22
N ARG A 137 12.93 -1.52 2.36
CA ARG A 137 13.18 -0.71 3.57
C ARG A 137 12.79 0.76 3.46
N ALA A 138 12.27 1.25 2.33
CA ALA A 138 11.80 2.64 2.24
C ALA A 138 10.71 2.90 3.27
N ASP A 139 9.74 1.99 3.37
CA ASP A 139 8.69 2.05 4.38
C ASP A 139 9.24 1.92 5.80
N CYS A 140 10.16 0.98 6.04
CA CYS A 140 10.81 0.84 7.34
C CYS A 140 11.58 2.09 7.77
N ASP A 141 12.26 2.74 6.83
CA ASP A 141 12.95 4.00 7.05
C ASP A 141 11.97 5.11 7.43
N PHE A 142 10.86 5.19 6.70
CA PHE A 142 9.79 6.15 6.95
C PHE A 142 9.15 5.92 8.33
N TYR A 143 8.82 4.68 8.67
CA TYR A 143 8.23 4.30 9.96
C TYR A 143 9.15 4.65 11.13
N GLN A 144 10.46 4.40 10.97
CA GLN A 144 11.43 4.74 11.99
C GLN A 144 11.61 6.26 12.13
N SER A 145 11.61 6.98 11.01
CA SER A 145 11.65 8.44 10.99
C SER A 145 10.42 9.07 11.66
N LEU A 146 9.23 8.51 11.43
CA LEU A 146 7.99 8.91 12.11
C LEU A 146 8.09 8.73 13.62
N LYS A 147 8.51 7.56 14.10
CA LYS A 147 8.66 7.28 15.53
C LYS A 147 9.63 8.24 16.21
N VAL A 148 10.79 8.50 15.60
CA VAL A 148 11.79 9.43 16.13
C VAL A 148 11.28 10.87 16.15
N SER A 149 10.36 11.21 15.24
CA SER A 149 9.70 12.53 15.19
C SER A 149 8.46 12.61 16.09
N GLY A 150 8.17 11.57 16.87
CA GLY A 150 7.06 11.54 17.83
C GLY A 150 5.70 11.12 17.26
N TRP A 151 5.64 10.66 16.01
CA TRP A 151 4.40 10.20 15.39
C TRP A 151 4.08 8.75 15.75
N GLY A 152 2.82 8.50 16.10
CA GLY A 152 2.31 7.16 16.40
C GLY A 152 2.15 6.28 15.17
N LEU A 153 2.51 5.00 15.32
CA LEU A 153 2.20 3.93 14.36
C LEU A 153 1.12 3.04 14.96
N LEU A 154 -0.07 3.06 14.37
CA LEU A 154 -1.27 2.45 14.94
C LEU A 154 -1.81 1.36 14.03
N HIS A 155 -2.71 0.54 14.57
CA HIS A 155 -3.38 -0.54 13.84
C HIS A 155 -4.89 -0.49 14.02
N CYS A 156 -5.59 -0.97 12.99
CA CYS A 156 -7.04 -1.08 12.94
C CYS A 156 -7.46 -2.34 12.19
N ASP A 157 -8.27 -3.18 12.83
CA ASP A 157 -9.02 -4.20 12.10
C ASP A 157 -10.29 -3.55 11.51
N ALA A 158 -10.29 -3.39 10.18
CA ALA A 158 -11.43 -2.89 9.40
C ALA A 158 -12.05 -3.98 8.50
N GLY A 159 -11.62 -5.23 8.65
CA GLY A 159 -12.02 -6.35 7.81
C GLY A 159 -10.86 -7.06 7.14
N ARG A 160 -11.15 -7.80 6.08
CA ARG A 160 -10.16 -8.66 5.40
C ARG A 160 -9.40 -7.87 4.35
N ILE A 161 -8.08 -7.99 4.37
CA ILE A 161 -7.19 -7.47 3.34
C ILE A 161 -6.28 -8.59 2.87
N VAL A 162 -6.33 -8.87 1.56
CA VAL A 162 -5.49 -9.90 0.95
C VAL A 162 -4.76 -9.34 -0.27
N SER A 163 -3.47 -9.67 -0.35
CA SER A 163 -2.72 -9.50 -1.59
C SER A 163 -3.17 -10.55 -2.57
N ALA A 164 -3.68 -10.12 -3.72
CA ALA A 164 -3.92 -10.98 -4.86
C ALA A 164 -2.70 -10.96 -5.78
N TRP A 165 -2.25 -12.14 -6.21
CA TRP A 165 -1.23 -12.31 -7.24
C TRP A 165 -1.80 -12.75 -8.59
N GLN A 166 -3.07 -13.13 -8.62
CA GLN A 166 -3.83 -13.52 -9.79
C GLN A 166 -5.22 -12.89 -9.80
N LYS A 167 -5.91 -12.94 -10.94
CA LYS A 167 -7.30 -12.48 -11.02
C LYS A 167 -8.18 -13.40 -10.18
N LEU A 168 -8.99 -12.83 -9.28
CA LEU A 168 -9.99 -13.56 -8.51
C LEU A 168 -11.40 -13.06 -8.86
N GLU A 169 -12.33 -13.99 -9.01
CA GLU A 169 -13.76 -13.69 -9.13
C GLU A 169 -14.36 -13.67 -7.72
N VAL A 170 -14.42 -12.49 -7.12
CA VAL A 170 -14.90 -12.31 -5.74
C VAL A 170 -16.37 -11.89 -5.77
N PRO A 171 -17.30 -12.68 -5.20
CA PRO A 171 -18.72 -12.38 -5.22
C PRO A 171 -19.10 -11.36 -4.14
N TYR A 172 -18.68 -10.09 -4.30
CA TYR A 172 -18.88 -9.05 -3.28
C TYR A 172 -20.34 -8.79 -2.87
N GLY A 173 -21.33 -9.20 -3.69
CA GLY A 173 -22.74 -9.15 -3.31
C GLY A 173 -23.16 -10.17 -2.23
N ASN A 174 -22.29 -11.12 -1.89
CA ASN A 174 -22.48 -12.10 -0.83
C ASN A 174 -21.24 -12.15 0.05
N HIS A 175 -21.33 -11.54 1.23
CA HIS A 175 -20.19 -11.41 2.15
C HIS A 175 -19.56 -12.75 2.53
N THR A 176 -20.37 -13.76 2.89
CA THR A 176 -19.88 -15.09 3.27
C THR A 176 -19.12 -15.76 2.12
N ALA A 177 -19.65 -15.68 0.91
CA ALA A 177 -19.00 -16.26 -0.27
C ALA A 177 -17.71 -15.50 -0.63
N ALA A 178 -17.73 -14.16 -0.55
CA ALA A 178 -16.54 -13.35 -0.76
C ALA A 178 -15.44 -13.69 0.26
N ALA A 179 -15.79 -13.75 1.55
CA ALA A 179 -14.87 -14.12 2.62
C ALA A 179 -14.25 -15.50 2.37
N ALA A 180 -15.03 -16.50 1.96
CA ALA A 180 -14.53 -17.83 1.66
C ALA A 180 -13.48 -17.83 0.53
N VAL A 181 -13.73 -17.10 -0.57
CA VAL A 181 -12.78 -16.97 -1.69
C VAL A 181 -11.48 -16.29 -1.23
N LEU A 182 -11.58 -15.20 -0.47
CA LEU A 182 -10.41 -14.48 0.02
C LEU A 182 -9.60 -15.33 1.02
N ASP A 183 -10.27 -16.10 1.88
CA ASP A 183 -9.63 -16.96 2.87
C ASP A 183 -8.99 -18.20 2.26
N GLU A 184 -9.60 -18.76 1.22
CA GLU A 184 -8.98 -19.81 0.41
C GLU A 184 -7.73 -19.28 -0.28
N HIS A 185 -7.79 -18.09 -0.90
CA HIS A 185 -6.64 -17.47 -1.54
C HIS A 185 -5.51 -17.17 -0.53
N ALA A 186 -5.85 -16.60 0.63
CA ALA A 186 -4.91 -16.32 1.69
C ALA A 186 -4.21 -17.58 2.20
N ARG A 187 -4.94 -18.70 2.31
CA ARG A 187 -4.41 -20.01 2.75
C ARG A 187 -3.59 -20.71 1.68
N ALA A 188 -3.99 -20.62 0.41
CA ALA A 188 -3.18 -21.10 -0.72
C ALA A 188 -1.80 -20.42 -0.71
N GLY A 189 -1.75 -19.20 -0.17
CA GLY A 189 -0.59 -18.71 0.56
C GLY A 189 0.59 -18.33 -0.31
N VAL A 190 1.59 -17.86 0.42
CA VAL A 190 2.74 -17.09 -0.07
C VAL A 190 3.58 -17.84 -1.11
N ALA A 191 3.54 -19.18 -1.13
CA ALA A 191 4.30 -20.00 -2.08
C ALA A 191 3.97 -19.71 -3.55
N ASP A 192 2.69 -19.48 -3.88
CA ASP A 192 2.29 -19.12 -5.25
C ASP A 192 2.65 -17.67 -5.59
N GLY A 193 2.50 -16.76 -4.61
CA GLY A 193 2.96 -15.38 -4.74
C GLY A 193 4.47 -15.29 -4.99
N TYR A 194 5.24 -16.12 -4.29
CA TYR A 194 6.69 -16.25 -4.44
C TYR A 194 7.08 -16.89 -5.76
N ALA A 195 6.40 -17.95 -6.19
CA ALA A 195 6.60 -18.54 -7.52
C ALA A 195 6.35 -17.51 -8.64
N ILE A 196 5.32 -16.65 -8.49
CA ILE A 196 5.02 -15.59 -9.46
C ILE A 196 6.04 -14.45 -9.39
N SER A 197 6.47 -14.05 -8.19
CA SER A 197 7.54 -13.05 -8.02
C SER A 197 8.84 -13.54 -8.66
N ALA A 198 9.23 -14.79 -8.37
CA ALA A 198 10.39 -15.46 -8.95
C ALA A 198 10.27 -15.59 -10.47
N ALA A 199 9.10 -15.94 -11.00
CA ALA A 199 8.87 -16.01 -12.44
C ALA A 199 9.01 -14.63 -13.11
N ARG A 200 8.47 -13.56 -12.49
CA ARG A 200 8.63 -12.18 -12.96
C ARG A 200 10.09 -11.75 -12.90
N ALA A 201 10.81 -12.07 -11.81
CA ALA A 201 12.23 -11.81 -11.67
C ALA A 201 13.04 -12.56 -12.73
N ALA A 202 12.68 -13.82 -13.03
CA ALA A 202 13.31 -14.65 -14.05
C ALA A 202 13.12 -14.09 -15.47
N ALA A 203 11.96 -13.48 -15.76
CA ALA A 203 11.64 -12.86 -17.05
C ALA A 203 12.38 -11.53 -17.31
N ARG A 204 13.04 -10.93 -16.31
CA ARG A 204 13.83 -9.70 -16.50
C ARG A 204 15.08 -9.97 -17.36
N SER A 205 15.49 -8.97 -18.14
CA SER A 205 16.79 -9.00 -18.82
C SER A 205 17.94 -9.11 -17.80
N PRO A 206 19.11 -9.63 -18.18
CA PRO A 206 20.28 -9.70 -17.29
C PRO A 206 20.63 -8.35 -16.67
N GLU A 207 20.58 -7.27 -17.45
CA GLU A 207 20.89 -5.91 -17.00
C GLU A 207 19.87 -5.43 -15.97
N ALA A 208 18.58 -5.69 -16.21
CA ALA A 208 17.51 -5.34 -15.27
C ALA A 208 17.62 -6.14 -13.96
N LYS A 209 18.08 -7.39 -13.99
CA LYS A 209 18.35 -8.20 -12.79
C LYS A 209 19.47 -7.60 -11.95
N VAL A 210 20.59 -7.23 -12.58
CA VAL A 210 21.73 -6.60 -11.91
C VAL A 210 21.34 -5.25 -11.31
N ALA A 211 20.67 -4.40 -12.10
CA ALA A 211 20.20 -3.09 -11.64
C ALA A 211 19.26 -3.22 -10.43
N TRP A 212 18.29 -4.13 -10.50
CA TRP A 212 17.38 -4.41 -9.39
C TRP A 212 18.14 -4.88 -8.15
N ALA A 213 19.02 -5.89 -8.27
CA ALA A 213 19.79 -6.40 -7.14
C ALA A 213 20.67 -5.32 -6.47
N MET A 214 21.30 -4.46 -7.28
CA MET A 214 22.08 -3.33 -6.78
C MET A 214 21.21 -2.33 -6.02
N GLN A 215 20.02 -1.99 -6.55
CA GLN A 215 19.07 -1.11 -5.87
C GLN A 215 18.60 -1.72 -4.54
N MET A 216 18.28 -3.02 -4.50
CA MET A 216 17.80 -3.66 -3.27
C MET A 216 18.89 -3.68 -2.21
N ARG A 217 20.10 -4.09 -2.58
CA ARG A 217 21.24 -4.12 -1.67
C ARG A 217 21.56 -2.74 -1.11
N THR A 218 21.65 -1.72 -1.98
CA THR A 218 21.96 -0.34 -1.56
C THR A 218 20.90 0.20 -0.59
N SER A 219 19.62 -0.06 -0.88
CA SER A 219 18.50 0.35 -0.03
C SER A 219 18.57 -0.30 1.37
N ILE A 220 18.88 -1.60 1.42
CA ILE A 220 19.03 -2.35 2.68
C ILE A 220 20.25 -1.87 3.47
N GLU A 221 21.43 -1.79 2.82
CA GLU A 221 22.68 -1.39 3.47
C GLU A 221 22.59 0.03 4.03
N TYR A 222 21.97 0.97 3.29
CA TYR A 222 21.78 2.32 3.77
C TYR A 222 20.82 2.38 4.96
N TYR A 223 19.70 1.64 4.92
CA TYR A 223 18.78 1.54 6.06
C TYR A 223 19.49 1.01 7.32
N GLN A 224 20.22 -0.09 7.18
CA GLN A 224 20.99 -0.70 8.26
C GLN A 224 22.05 0.27 8.81
N TYR A 225 22.73 1.01 7.94
CA TYR A 225 23.70 2.04 8.34
C TYR A 225 23.03 3.18 9.12
N LYS A 226 21.92 3.73 8.59
CA LYS A 226 21.20 4.87 9.17
C LYS A 226 20.62 4.55 10.55
N TRP A 227 20.00 3.38 10.71
CA TRP A 227 19.28 3.02 11.93
C TRP A 227 20.02 2.07 12.85
N ARG A 228 21.11 1.45 12.39
CA ARG A 228 21.83 0.38 13.11
C ARG A 228 20.90 -0.78 13.47
N MET A 229 20.00 -1.12 12.55
CA MET A 229 18.98 -2.15 12.70
C MET A 229 18.97 -3.07 11.49
N ASP A 230 18.89 -4.37 11.74
CA ASP A 230 18.78 -5.38 10.68
C ASP A 230 17.33 -5.61 10.24
N GLU A 231 16.37 -5.33 11.11
CA GLU A 231 14.95 -5.61 10.90
C GLU A 231 14.10 -4.36 11.05
N CYS A 232 12.91 -4.41 10.44
CA CYS A 232 11.95 -3.33 10.49
C CYS A 232 11.26 -3.37 11.84
N ASP A 233 11.41 -2.32 12.62
CA ASP A 233 10.70 -2.19 13.90
C ASP A 233 9.24 -1.76 13.64
N MET A 234 8.40 -2.75 13.34
CA MET A 234 6.95 -2.62 13.11
C MET A 234 6.18 -2.87 14.42
N PRO A 235 4.97 -2.31 14.57
CA PRO A 235 4.09 -2.71 15.66
C PRO A 235 3.85 -4.23 15.64
N ASP A 236 3.79 -4.84 16.84
CA ASP A 236 3.67 -6.29 17.02
C ASP A 236 2.57 -6.90 16.12
N GLY A 237 2.92 -7.96 15.38
CA GLY A 237 2.01 -8.68 14.47
C GLY A 237 2.01 -8.18 13.02
N HIS A 238 2.76 -7.12 12.70
CA HIS A 238 2.94 -6.66 11.33
C HIS A 238 4.34 -7.01 10.83
N LEU A 239 4.40 -7.92 9.86
CA LEU A 239 5.63 -8.09 9.10
C LEU A 239 5.68 -6.98 8.05
N PRO A 240 6.81 -6.26 7.88
CA PRO A 240 7.01 -5.43 6.69
C PRO A 240 6.82 -6.31 5.45
N TRP A 241 6.55 -5.73 4.28
CA TRP A 241 6.76 -6.45 3.04
C TRP A 241 8.19 -6.99 3.02
N GLN A 242 8.32 -8.29 3.29
CA GLN A 242 9.60 -8.97 3.26
C GLN A 242 10.00 -9.06 1.80
N ALA A 243 11.20 -8.56 1.53
CA ALA A 243 11.88 -8.84 0.29
C ALA A 243 12.08 -10.34 0.14
N GLU A 244 11.37 -10.91 -0.82
CA GLU A 244 11.95 -11.93 -1.67
C GLU A 244 12.45 -11.33 -2.98
#